data_AF-A0A6I6DZS0-F1
#
_entry.id   AF-A0A6I6DZS0-F1
#
_cell.length_a   1.000
_cell.length_b   1.000
_cell.length_c   1.000
_cell.angle_alpha   90.00
_cell.angle_beta   90.00
_cell.angle_gamma   90.00
#
_symmetry.space_group_name_H-M   'P 1'
#
loop_
_entity.id
_entity.type
_entity.pdbx_description
1 polymer ?
#
loop_
_entity_poly.entity_id
_entity_poly.type
_entity_poly.pdbx_seq_one_letter_code
_entity_poly.pdbx_strand_id
1 'polypeptide(L)'
;MSALTHHLELDDLTRLEPAHLRRRLADLIHQYVHERSVALAETILCHIEALCLHPTDCREPEQLCAYHRLACHWRCLAEVQRLREQRGNPAWRP
;
A
#
# COMPACT_ATOMS: atom_id res chain seq x y z
N MET A 1 -6.98 1.60 10.28
CA MET A 1 -6.89 3.06 10.48
C MET A 1 -8.07 3.72 9.76
N SER A 2 -8.58 4.85 10.27
CA SER A 2 -9.82 5.49 9.76
C SER A 2 -9.64 5.98 8.33
N ALA A 3 -10.68 5.88 7.49
CA ALA A 3 -10.66 6.30 6.08
C ALA A 3 -10.19 7.76 5.88
N LEU A 4 -10.42 8.63 6.88
CA LEU A 4 -9.98 10.01 6.87
C LEU A 4 -8.45 10.17 6.91
N THR A 5 -7.76 9.36 7.73
CA THR A 5 -6.29 9.36 7.80
C THR A 5 -5.69 8.87 6.49
N HIS A 6 -6.32 7.85 5.89
CA HIS A 6 -5.93 7.30 4.60
C HIS A 6 -6.05 8.33 3.46
N HIS A 7 -7.13 9.11 3.41
CA HIS A 7 -7.28 10.16 2.40
C HIS A 7 -6.26 11.30 2.53
N LEU A 8 -5.95 11.73 3.76
CA LEU A 8 -4.93 12.75 4.03
C LEU A 8 -3.52 12.29 3.61
N GLU A 9 -3.16 11.05 3.94
CA GLU A 9 -1.88 10.46 3.52
C GLU A 9 -1.78 10.33 2.00
N LEU A 10 -2.88 9.98 1.34
CA LEU A 10 -2.94 9.85 -0.11
C LEU A 10 -2.74 11.20 -0.81
N ASP A 11 -3.42 12.24 -0.34
CA ASP A 11 -3.30 13.60 -0.88
C ASP A 11 -1.87 14.13 -0.76
N ASP A 12 -1.20 13.90 0.38
CA ASP A 12 0.20 14.30 0.55
C ASP A 12 1.15 13.49 -0.33
N LEU A 13 0.90 12.20 -0.53
CA LEU A 13 1.72 11.34 -1.40
C LEU A 13 1.57 11.70 -2.88
N THR A 14 0.38 12.10 -3.34
CA THR A 14 0.17 12.51 -4.75
C THR A 14 0.90 13.80 -5.14
N ARG A 15 1.47 14.53 -4.17
CA ARG A 15 2.35 15.69 -4.42
C ARG A 15 3.79 15.31 -4.73
N LEU A 16 4.18 14.05 -4.48
CA LEU A 16 5.53 13.55 -4.74
C LEU A 16 5.66 13.10 -6.19
N GLU A 17 6.78 13.42 -6.82
CA GLU A 17 7.10 12.96 -8.17
C GLU A 17 6.93 11.43 -8.31
N PRO A 18 6.33 10.93 -9.42
CA PRO A 18 6.08 9.51 -9.59
C PRO A 18 7.33 8.63 -9.48
N ALA A 19 8.48 9.16 -9.91
CA ALA A 19 9.77 8.47 -9.78
C ALA A 19 10.17 8.25 -8.31
N HIS A 20 9.90 9.24 -7.45
CA HIS A 20 10.16 9.14 -6.01
C HIS A 20 9.23 8.11 -5.36
N LEU A 21 7.94 8.15 -5.69
CA LEU A 21 6.95 7.16 -5.23
C LEU A 21 7.35 5.73 -5.62
N ARG A 22 7.79 5.50 -6.87
CA ARG A 22 8.24 4.17 -7.33
C ARG A 22 9.50 3.69 -6.58
N ARG A 23 10.47 4.58 -6.34
CA ARG A 23 11.67 4.24 -5.56
C ARG A 23 11.30 3.85 -4.12
N ARG A 24 10.46 4.66 -3.48
CA ARG A 24 9.99 4.40 -2.11
C ARG A 24 9.18 3.10 -2.03
N LEU A 25 8.35 2.84 -3.03
CA LEU A 25 7.59 1.61 -3.15
C LEU A 25 8.51 0.37 -3.20
N ALA A 26 9.61 0.43 -3.96
CA ALA A 26 10.57 -0.67 -4.01
C ALA A 26 11.23 -0.92 -2.64
N ASP A 27 11.64 0.14 -1.94
CA ASP A 27 12.23 0.05 -0.59
C ASP A 27 11.24 -0.57 0.41
N LEU A 28 9.98 -0.13 0.37
CA LEU A 28 8.91 -0.65 1.24
C LEU A 28 8.62 -2.13 0.97
N ILE A 29 8.57 -2.54 -0.31
CA ILE A 29 8.38 -3.95 -0.68
C ILE A 29 9.54 -4.81 -0.15
N HIS A 30 10.77 -4.35 -0.29
CA HIS A 30 11.93 -5.05 0.29
C HIS A 30 11.81 -5.15 1.80
N GLN A 31 11.42 -4.08 2.50
CA GLN A 31 11.22 -4.12 3.94
C GLN A 31 10.11 -5.10 4.34
N TYR A 32 8.99 -5.11 3.60
CA TYR A 32 7.88 -6.02 3.86
C TYR A 32 8.27 -7.50 3.70
N VAL A 33 9.14 -7.83 2.76
CA VAL A 33 9.62 -9.22 2.61
C VAL A 33 10.29 -9.73 3.89
N HIS A 34 10.97 -8.85 4.63
CA HIS A 34 11.67 -9.18 5.86
C HIS A 34 10.76 -9.15 7.10
N GLU A 35 9.97 -8.09 7.25
CA GLU A 35 9.20 -7.84 8.48
C GLU A 35 7.76 -8.38 8.42
N ARG A 36 7.17 -8.45 7.23
CA ARG A 36 5.80 -8.89 6.96
C ARG A 36 4.79 -8.31 7.96
N SER A 37 4.69 -6.99 8.09
CA SER A 37 3.74 -6.33 9.00
C SER A 37 2.50 -5.80 8.27
N VAL A 38 1.37 -5.72 8.97
CA VAL A 38 0.15 -5.08 8.43
C VAL A 38 0.44 -3.62 8.03
N ALA A 39 1.13 -2.88 8.90
CA ALA A 39 1.42 -1.47 8.68
C ALA A 39 2.24 -1.23 7.39
N LEU A 40 3.21 -2.10 7.10
CA LEU A 40 3.97 -2.02 5.86
C LEU A 40 3.12 -2.34 4.63
N ALA A 41 2.26 -3.36 4.69
CA ALA A 41 1.35 -3.69 3.60
C ALA A 41 0.36 -2.54 3.31
N GLU A 42 -0.17 -1.90 4.34
CA GLU A 42 -1.03 -0.71 4.22
C GLU A 42 -0.26 0.48 3.63
N THR A 43 0.96 0.73 4.09
CA THR A 43 1.80 1.82 3.56
C THR A 43 2.12 1.62 2.08
N ILE A 44 2.41 0.38 1.67
CA ILE A 44 2.64 0.01 0.27
C ILE A 44 1.38 0.26 -0.57
N LEU A 45 0.20 -0.10 -0.05
CA LEU A 45 -1.07 0.15 -0.71
C LEU A 45 -1.28 1.66 -0.95
N CYS A 46 -1.04 2.51 0.04
CA CYS A 46 -1.17 3.97 -0.11
C CYS A 46 -0.26 4.52 -1.22
N HIS A 47 0.98 4.02 -1.33
CA HIS A 47 1.90 4.46 -2.39
C HIS A 47 1.45 4.02 -3.78
N ILE A 48 0.86 2.83 -3.91
CA ILE A 48 0.32 2.35 -5.19
C ILE A 48 -0.91 3.16 -5.58
N GLU A 49 -1.82 3.45 -4.65
CA GLU A 49 -3.00 4.25 -4.91
C GLU A 49 -2.64 5.71 -5.26
N ALA A 50 -1.64 6.29 -4.59
CA ALA A 50 -1.09 7.60 -4.95
C ALA A 50 -0.50 7.60 -6.37
N LEU A 51 0.19 6.53 -6.76
CA LEU A 51 0.66 6.36 -8.13
C LEU A 51 -0.51 6.28 -9.13
N CYS A 52 -1.65 5.67 -8.79
CA CYS A 52 -2.82 5.61 -9.67
C CYS A 52 -3.52 6.96 -9.85
N LEU A 53 -3.52 7.81 -8.82
CA LEU A 53 -4.21 9.10 -8.81
C LEU A 53 -3.33 10.28 -9.22
N HIS A 54 -2.04 10.04 -9.52
CA HIS A 54 -1.09 11.10 -9.77
C HIS A 54 -1.48 11.95 -11.00
N PRO A 55 -1.64 13.28 -10.86
CA PRO A 55 -2.27 14.12 -11.90
C PRO A 55 -1.40 14.34 -13.15
N THR A 56 -0.07 14.22 -13.03
CA THR A 56 0.87 14.44 -14.15
C THR A 56 1.37 13.16 -14.81
N ASP A 57 0.98 11.98 -14.31
CA ASP A 57 1.46 10.72 -14.88
C ASP A 57 0.51 10.24 -15.99
N CYS A 58 0.77 10.67 -17.23
CA CYS A 58 0.09 10.17 -18.42
C CYS A 58 0.54 8.72 -18.69
N ARG A 59 -0.11 7.77 -18.02
CA ARG A 59 0.19 6.34 -18.17
C ARG A 59 -0.74 5.67 -19.17
N GLU A 60 -0.18 4.71 -19.89
CA GLU A 60 -0.96 3.80 -20.73
C GLU A 60 -1.95 2.98 -19.86
N PRO A 61 -3.13 2.63 -20.39
CA PRO A 61 -4.15 1.87 -19.67
C PRO A 61 -3.63 0.57 -19.04
N GLU A 62 -2.68 -0.10 -19.70
CA GLU A 62 -2.06 -1.35 -19.24
C GLU A 62 -1.25 -1.13 -17.96
N GLN A 63 -0.57 0.02 -17.84
CA GLN A 63 0.20 0.38 -16.65
C GLN A 63 -0.72 0.66 -15.48
N LEU A 64 -1.82 1.41 -15.69
CA LEU A 64 -2.83 1.63 -14.67
C LEU A 64 -3.44 0.30 -14.21
N CYS A 65 -3.79 -0.58 -15.15
CA CYS A 65 -4.30 -1.91 -14.83
C CYS A 65 -3.31 -2.72 -13.99
N ALA A 66 -2.01 -2.65 -14.28
CA ALA A 66 -0.98 -3.29 -13.49
C ALA A 66 -0.94 -2.76 -12.04
N TYR A 67 -1.02 -1.44 -11.84
CA TYR A 67 -1.07 -0.86 -10.51
C TYR A 67 -2.35 -1.21 -9.76
N HIS A 68 -3.52 -1.24 -10.41
CA HIS A 68 -4.76 -1.70 -9.80
C HIS A 68 -4.68 -3.16 -9.34
N ARG A 69 -4.12 -4.05 -10.16
CA ARG A 69 -3.88 -5.45 -9.76
C ARG A 69 -2.93 -5.54 -8.57
N LEU A 70 -1.88 -4.72 -8.56
CA LEU A 70 -0.94 -4.66 -7.45
C LEU A 70 -1.62 -4.16 -6.17
N ALA A 71 -2.44 -3.11 -6.23
CA ALA A 71 -3.21 -2.61 -5.10
C ALA A 71 -4.14 -3.69 -4.52
N CYS A 72 -4.86 -4.42 -5.38
CA CYS A 72 -5.70 -5.54 -4.95
C CYS A 72 -4.89 -6.63 -4.24
N HIS A 73 -3.71 -6.98 -4.77
CA HIS A 73 -2.81 -7.95 -4.15
C HIS A 73 -2.38 -7.51 -2.74
N TRP A 74 -1.94 -6.26 -2.58
CA TRP A 74 -1.50 -5.73 -1.29
C TRP A 74 -2.63 -5.59 -0.28
N ARG A 75 -3.85 -5.28 -0.72
CA ARG A 75 -5.04 -5.30 0.15
C ARG A 75 -5.30 -6.69 0.71
N CYS A 76 -5.18 -7.74 -0.12
CA CYS A 76 -5.29 -9.12 0.35
C CYS A 76 -4.15 -9.48 1.33
N LEU A 77 -2.91 -9.05 1.07
CA LEU A 77 -1.78 -9.30 1.96
C LEU A 77 -1.96 -8.62 3.33
N ALA A 78 -2.42 -7.36 3.36
CA ALA A 78 -2.71 -6.66 4.60
C ALA A 78 -3.75 -7.41 5.44
N GLU A 79 -4.81 -7.93 4.81
CA GLU A 79 -5.83 -8.73 5.50
C GLU A 79 -5.29 -10.06 6.02
N VAL A 80 -4.52 -10.79 5.19
CA VAL A 80 -3.87 -12.05 5.61
C VAL A 80 -2.94 -11.80 6.80
N GLN A 81 -2.15 -10.73 6.76
CA GLN A 81 -1.23 -10.43 7.85
C GLN A 81 -1.96 -9.97 9.11
N ARG A 82 -3.06 -9.24 8.97
CA ARG A 82 -3.91 -8.83 10.09
C ARG A 82 -4.50 -10.04 10.81
N LEU A 83 -4.99 -11.02 10.05
CA LEU A 83 -5.48 -12.28 10.60
C LEU A 83 -4.37 -13.08 11.31
N ARG A 84 -3.13 -13.05 10.79
CA ARG A 84 -1.98 -13.70 11.44
C ARG A 84 -1.59 -13.02 12.74
N GLU A 85 -1.50 -11.70 12.75
CA GLU A 85 -1.20 -10.91 13.94
C GLU A 85 -2.27 -11.10 15.02
N GLN A 86 -3.55 -11.14 14.65
CA GLN A 86 -4.65 -11.43 15.56
C GLN A 86 -4.58 -12.85 16.15
N ARG A 87 -4.26 -13.87 15.34
CA ARG A 87 -4.10 -15.26 15.83
C ARG A 87 -2.85 -15.45 16.69
N GLY A 88 -1.78 -14.69 16.42
CA GLY A 88 -0.57 -14.68 17.24
C GLY A 88 -0.72 -13.87 18.53
N ASN A 89 -1.79 -13.08 18.67
CA ASN A 89 -2.05 -12.29 19.86
C ASN A 89 -2.65 -13.18 20.97
N PRO A 90 -1.98 -13.36 22.12
CA PRO A 90 -2.49 -14.19 23.23
C PRO A 90 -3.79 -13.66 23.85
N ALA A 91 -4.18 -12.41 23.54
CA ALA A 91 -5.44 -11.82 23.99
C ALA A 91 -6.65 -12.15 23.09
N TRP A 92 -6.46 -12.78 21.93
CA TRP A 92 -7.56 -13.11 21.02
C TRP A 92 -8.26 -14.40 21.45
N ARG A 93 -9.55 -14.32 21.79
CA ARG A 93 -10.48 -15.46 21.91
C ARG A 93 -11.67 -15.26 20.97
N PRO A 94 -12.09 -16.28 20.20
CA PRO A 94 -13.23 -16.21 19.31
C PRO A 94 -14.57 -16.15 20.05
#